data_AF-A0A930AUY8-F1
#
_entry.id   AF-A0A930AUY8-F1
#
_cell.length_a   1.000
_cell.length_b   1.000
_cell.length_c   1.000
_cell.angle_alpha   90.00
_cell.angle_beta   90.00
_cell.angle_gamma   90.00
#
_symmetry.space_group_name_H-M   'P 1'
#
loop_
_entity.id
_entity.type
_entity.pdbx_description
1 polymer ?
#
loop_
_entity_poly.entity_id
_entity_poly.type
_entity_poly.pdbx_seq_one_letter_code
_entity_poly.pdbx_strand_id
1 'polypeptide(L)'
;ACSTIFAKYFNKISGANEIGTFLIYLFFVVIGIPASIGAIVEKSPLLLVFCAIMVFVNMAVTFVGAKIFGFTVEEAILASNANIGGPTTAAAMAISKGWHRFVAPTMLVGTLGYIIGTYVGIFIGQLLN
;
A
#
# COMPACT_ATOMS: atom_id res chain seq x y z
N ALA A 1 3.40 -23.94 6.00
CA ALA A 1 3.27 -25.41 5.90
C ALA A 1 2.05 -25.85 5.07
N CYS A 2 0.85 -25.31 5.33
CA CYS A 2 -0.37 -25.72 4.59
C CYS A 2 -0.38 -25.38 3.09
N SER A 3 0.30 -24.30 2.65
CA SER A 3 0.34 -23.95 1.22
C SER A 3 1.15 -24.94 0.37
N THR A 4 2.15 -25.61 0.95
CA THR A 4 2.97 -26.62 0.23
C THR A 4 2.23 -27.95 0.10
N ILE A 5 1.42 -28.33 1.09
CA ILE A 5 0.69 -29.61 1.14
C ILE A 5 -0.57 -29.56 0.25
N PHE A 6 -1.26 -28.42 0.20
CA PHE A 6 -2.50 -28.23 -0.58
C PHE A 6 -2.32 -27.41 -1.86
N ALA A 7 -1.08 -27.20 -2.32
CA ALA A 7 -0.78 -26.42 -3.53
C ALA A 7 -1.58 -26.86 -4.76
N LYS A 8 -1.74 -28.19 -4.96
CA LYS A 8 -2.51 -28.75 -6.09
C LYS A 8 -4.01 -28.45 -6.03
N TYR A 9 -4.59 -28.28 -4.83
CA TYR A 9 -6.00 -27.94 -4.66
C TYR A 9 -6.24 -26.45 -4.92
N PHE A 10 -5.37 -25.59 -4.37
CA PHE A 10 -5.44 -24.13 -4.58
C PHE A 10 -5.12 -23.71 -6.01
N ASN A 11 -4.19 -24.38 -6.70
CA ASN A 11 -3.86 -24.09 -8.10
C ASN A 11 -5.00 -24.50 -9.07
N LYS A 12 -5.93 -25.36 -8.62
CA LYS A 12 -7.10 -25.78 -9.40
C LYS A 12 -8.30 -24.84 -9.28
N ILE A 13 -8.26 -23.88 -8.34
CA ILE A 13 -9.24 -22.81 -8.23
C ILE A 13 -8.90 -21.75 -9.29
N SER A 14 -9.45 -21.92 -10.50
CA SER A 14 -9.60 -20.81 -11.43
C SER A 14 -10.58 -19.80 -10.84
N GLY A 15 -10.16 -18.55 -10.69
CA GLY A 15 -11.01 -17.46 -10.18
C GLY A 15 -10.60 -16.89 -8.81
N ALA A 16 -9.57 -17.42 -8.14
CA ALA A 16 -9.06 -16.84 -6.89
C ALA A 16 -8.66 -15.36 -7.07
N ASN A 17 -8.11 -15.02 -8.24
CA ASN A 17 -7.71 -13.66 -8.57
C ASN A 17 -8.92 -12.73 -8.77
N GLU A 18 -10.00 -13.22 -9.39
CA GLU A 18 -11.22 -12.44 -9.61
C GLU A 18 -11.98 -12.20 -8.31
N ILE A 19 -12.15 -13.24 -7.49
CA ILE A 19 -12.76 -13.14 -6.16
C ILE A 19 -11.96 -12.18 -5.27
N GLY A 20 -10.62 -12.29 -5.29
CA GLY A 20 -9.74 -11.37 -4.57
C GLY A 20 -9.92 -9.92 -4.99
N THR A 21 -9.98 -9.67 -6.30
CA THR A 21 -10.20 -8.32 -6.85
C THR A 21 -11.56 -7.76 -6.44
N PHE A 22 -12.63 -8.58 -6.49
CA PHE A 22 -13.96 -8.19 -6.04
C PHE A 22 -13.98 -7.80 -4.55
N LEU A 23 -13.35 -8.60 -3.69
CA LEU A 23 -13.25 -8.31 -2.26
C LEU A 23 -12.46 -7.03 -1.97
N ILE A 24 -11.38 -6.77 -2.72
CA ILE A 24 -10.59 -5.53 -2.59
C ILE A 24 -11.43 -4.31 -3.00
N TYR A 25 -12.26 -4.40 -4.03
CA TYR A 25 -13.19 -3.32 -4.37
C TYR A 25 -14.20 -3.04 -3.27
N LEU A 26 -14.79 -4.08 -2.67
CA LEU A 26 -15.69 -3.93 -1.53
C LEU A 26 -14.99 -3.21 -0.35
N PHE A 27 -13.74 -3.59 -0.06
CA PHE A 27 -12.92 -2.97 0.98
C PHE A 27 -12.68 -1.47 0.72
N PHE A 28 -12.31 -1.08 -0.50
CA PHE A 28 -12.07 0.35 -0.82
C PHE A 28 -13.35 1.18 -0.80
N VAL A 29 -14.48 0.62 -1.23
CA VAL A 29 -15.77 1.32 -1.13
C VAL A 29 -16.10 1.62 0.32
N VAL A 30 -15.96 0.63 1.23
CA VAL A 30 -16.25 0.79 2.65
C VAL A 30 -15.36 1.85 3.31
N ILE A 31 -14.06 1.90 2.96
CA ILE A 31 -13.13 2.93 3.47
C ILE A 31 -13.41 4.32 2.86
N GLY A 32 -13.90 4.38 1.62
CA GLY A 32 -14.16 5.63 0.91
C GLY A 32 -15.43 6.35 1.34
N ILE A 33 -16.50 5.64 1.71
CA ILE A 33 -17.79 6.21 2.14
C ILE A 33 -17.67 7.29 3.24
N PRO A 34 -16.88 7.10 4.33
CA PRO A 34 -16.74 8.13 5.36
C PRO A 34 -15.92 9.36 4.92
N ALA A 35 -15.23 9.32 3.78
CA ALA A 35 -14.39 10.42 3.33
C ALA A 35 -15.22 11.53 2.69
N SER A 36 -15.37 12.66 3.40
CA SER A 36 -16.04 13.86 2.87
C SER A 36 -15.03 14.92 2.43
N ILE A 37 -14.89 15.11 1.11
CA ILE A 37 -14.00 16.12 0.52
C ILE A 37 -14.44 17.54 0.95
N GLY A 38 -15.75 17.80 0.95
CA GLY A 38 -16.30 19.11 1.34
C GLY A 38 -15.94 19.49 2.77
N ALA A 39 -16.05 18.54 3.71
CA ALA A 39 -15.70 18.78 5.11
C ALA A 39 -14.19 19.06 5.30
N ILE A 40 -13.33 18.40 4.51
CA ILE A 40 -11.86 18.59 4.59
C ILE A 40 -11.48 20.00 4.10
N VAL A 41 -12.04 20.44 2.97
CA VAL A 41 -11.74 21.76 2.39
C VAL A 41 -12.21 22.90 3.29
N GLU A 42 -13.38 22.75 3.91
CA GLU A 42 -13.98 23.81 4.72
C GLU A 42 -13.41 23.89 6.14
N LYS A 43 -13.09 22.74 6.76
CA LYS A 43 -12.64 22.69 8.16
C LYS A 43 -11.13 22.64 8.33
N SER A 44 -10.38 22.13 7.36
CA SER A 44 -8.93 21.98 7.48
C SER A 44 -8.23 21.93 6.12
N PRO A 45 -8.25 23.03 5.33
CA PRO A 45 -7.55 23.09 4.04
C PRO A 45 -6.03 22.91 4.20
N LEU A 46 -5.48 23.29 5.35
CA LEU A 46 -4.06 23.12 5.67
C LEU A 46 -3.65 21.64 5.76
N LEU A 47 -4.53 20.76 6.25
CA LEU A 47 -4.28 19.31 6.30
C LEU A 47 -4.18 18.72 4.89
N LEU A 48 -4.99 19.22 3.95
CA LEU A 48 -4.94 18.78 2.55
C LEU A 48 -3.59 19.13 1.92
N VAL A 49 -3.10 20.35 2.13
CA VAL A 49 -1.78 20.79 1.64
C VAL A 49 -0.67 19.95 2.28
N PHE A 50 -0.75 19.70 3.59
CA PHE A 50 0.21 18.86 4.29
C PHE A 50 0.25 17.44 3.72
N CYS A 51 -0.91 16.80 3.52
CA CYS A 51 -1.01 15.49 2.89
C CYS A 51 -0.44 15.48 1.46
N ALA A 52 -0.70 16.53 0.67
CA ALA A 52 -0.15 16.66 -0.67
C ALA A 52 1.38 16.73 -0.67
N ILE A 53 1.96 17.52 0.26
CA ILE A 53 3.42 17.59 0.44
C ILE A 53 3.97 16.22 0.85
N MET A 54 3.33 15.52 1.80
CA MET A 54 3.75 14.20 2.25
C MET A 54 3.80 13.17 1.10
N VAL A 55 2.75 13.15 0.25
CA VAL A 55 2.70 12.30 -0.94
C VAL A 55 3.81 12.67 -1.93
N PHE A 56 4.01 13.96 -2.17
CA PHE A 56 5.04 14.42 -3.10
C PHE A 56 6.45 14.05 -2.64
N VAL A 57 6.75 14.25 -1.36
CA VAL A 57 8.02 13.85 -0.75
C VAL A 57 8.20 12.33 -0.82
N ASN A 58 7.16 11.54 -0.53
CA ASN A 58 7.23 10.09 -0.67
C ASN A 58 7.59 9.67 -2.09
N MET A 59 6.90 10.22 -3.09
CA MET A 59 7.18 9.91 -4.50
C MET A 59 8.60 10.33 -4.88
N ALA A 60 9.05 11.52 -4.47
CA ALA A 60 10.41 11.98 -4.74
C ALA A 60 11.47 11.04 -4.13
N VAL A 61 11.33 10.70 -2.84
CA VAL A 61 12.28 9.83 -2.14
C VAL A 61 12.31 8.41 -2.73
N THR A 62 11.13 7.84 -3.01
CA THR A 62 11.04 6.48 -3.58
C THR A 62 11.60 6.41 -5.00
N PHE A 63 11.31 7.38 -5.86
CA PHE A 63 11.82 7.40 -7.23
C PHE A 63 13.32 7.71 -7.30
N VAL A 64 13.82 8.62 -6.45
CA VAL A 64 15.27 8.89 -6.36
C VAL A 64 15.99 7.66 -5.81
N GLY A 65 15.46 7.01 -4.77
CA GLY A 65 15.98 5.75 -4.25
C GLY A 65 16.02 4.66 -5.32
N ALA A 66 14.92 4.47 -6.06
CA ALA A 66 14.86 3.51 -7.15
C ALA A 66 15.93 3.77 -8.23
N LYS A 67 16.15 5.04 -8.58
CA LYS A 67 17.20 5.44 -9.53
C LYS A 67 18.62 5.15 -9.04
N ILE A 68 18.88 5.35 -7.75
CA ILE A 68 20.21 5.12 -7.14
C ILE A 68 20.52 3.62 -7.04
N PHE A 69 19.54 2.82 -6.63
CA PHE A 69 19.69 1.38 -6.42
C PHE A 69 19.43 0.53 -7.68
N GLY A 70 19.01 1.16 -8.79
CA GLY A 70 18.75 0.48 -10.05
C GLY A 70 17.49 -0.40 -10.03
N PHE A 71 16.52 -0.09 -9.15
CA PHE A 71 15.24 -0.80 -9.10
C PHE A 71 14.37 -0.46 -10.31
N THR A 72 13.46 -1.37 -10.66
CA THR A 72 12.56 -1.13 -11.77
C THR A 72 11.46 -0.13 -11.38
N VAL A 73 10.82 0.48 -12.38
CA VAL A 73 9.76 1.47 -12.15
C VAL A 73 8.55 0.81 -11.46
N GLU A 74 8.28 -0.45 -11.75
CA GLU A 74 7.25 -1.26 -11.10
C GLU A 74 7.49 -1.39 -9.60
N GLU A 75 8.72 -1.70 -9.19
CA GLU A 75 9.10 -1.81 -7.78
C GLU A 75 8.97 -0.46 -7.06
N ALA A 76 9.39 0.63 -7.71
CA ALA A 76 9.27 1.98 -7.16
C ALA A 76 7.80 2.39 -6.94
N ILE A 77 6.94 2.14 -7.92
CA ILE A 77 5.50 2.44 -7.85
C ILE A 77 4.84 1.59 -6.76
N LEU A 78 5.15 0.30 -6.69
CA LEU A 78 4.59 -0.59 -5.67
C LEU A 78 5.05 -0.20 -4.26
N ALA A 79 6.32 0.20 -4.09
CA ALA A 79 6.84 0.69 -2.81
C ALA A 79 6.18 2.00 -2.37
N SER A 80 6.02 2.97 -3.29
CA SER A 80 5.31 4.22 -3.00
C SER A 80 3.85 3.98 -2.62
N ASN A 81 3.15 3.12 -3.38
CA ASN A 81 1.77 2.76 -3.09
C ASN A 81 1.65 1.99 -1.76
N ALA A 82 2.60 1.12 -1.43
CA ALA A 82 2.62 0.39 -0.15
C ALA A 82 2.77 1.34 1.05
N ASN A 83 3.44 2.48 0.87
CA ASN A 83 3.56 3.49 1.92
C ASN A 83 2.31 4.37 2.06
N ILE A 84 1.73 4.83 0.94
CA ILE A 84 0.58 5.74 0.96
C ILE A 84 -0.74 5.00 1.21
N GLY A 85 -1.00 3.95 0.44
CA GLY A 85 -2.22 3.15 0.49
C GLY A 85 -2.11 1.88 1.35
N GLY A 86 -0.91 1.54 1.82
CA GLY A 86 -0.68 0.33 2.62
C GLY A 86 -0.40 -0.94 1.79
N PRO A 87 0.03 -2.03 2.44
CA PRO A 87 0.46 -3.26 1.77
C PRO A 87 -0.64 -3.94 0.93
N THR A 88 -1.91 -3.78 1.32
CA THR A 88 -3.06 -4.38 0.62
C THR A 88 -3.39 -3.67 -0.69
N THR A 89 -3.28 -2.33 -0.75
CA THR A 89 -3.46 -1.56 -2.00
C THR A 89 -2.36 -1.85 -3.01
N ALA A 90 -1.12 -1.98 -2.53
CA ALA A 90 0.02 -2.30 -3.39
C ALA A 90 -0.07 -3.72 -3.96
N ALA A 91 -0.50 -4.69 -3.15
CA ALA A 91 -0.81 -6.05 -3.61
C ALA A 91 -1.91 -6.05 -4.69
N ALA A 92 -3.00 -5.29 -4.46
CA ALA A 92 -4.09 -5.14 -5.42
C ALA A 92 -3.60 -4.55 -6.75
N MET A 93 -2.76 -3.52 -6.70
CA MET A 93 -2.17 -2.89 -7.88
C MET A 93 -1.26 -3.85 -8.65
N ALA A 94 -0.42 -4.61 -7.95
CA ALA A 94 0.44 -5.62 -8.57
C ALA A 94 -0.39 -6.71 -9.27
N ILE A 95 -1.48 -7.17 -8.65
CA ILE A 95 -2.42 -8.12 -9.25
C ILE A 95 -3.06 -7.53 -10.52
N SER A 96 -3.61 -6.31 -10.42
CA SER A 96 -4.30 -5.64 -11.53
C SER A 96 -3.38 -5.36 -12.73
N LYS A 97 -2.10 -5.09 -12.48
CA LYS A 97 -1.08 -4.85 -13.51
C LYS A 97 -0.41 -6.13 -14.05
N GLY A 98 -0.79 -7.32 -13.55
CA GLY A 98 -0.17 -8.59 -13.95
C GLY A 98 1.21 -8.84 -13.35
N TRP A 99 1.64 -8.03 -12.38
CA TRP A 99 2.91 -8.08 -11.68
C TRP A 99 2.89 -9.08 -10.51
N HIS A 100 2.35 -10.28 -10.74
CA HIS A 100 2.09 -11.29 -9.69
C HIS A 100 3.33 -11.68 -8.88
N ARG A 101 4.52 -11.65 -9.50
CA ARG A 101 5.81 -11.93 -8.84
C ARG A 101 6.12 -10.96 -7.70
N PHE A 102 5.59 -9.73 -7.76
CA PHE A 102 5.86 -8.68 -6.78
C PHE A 102 4.82 -8.61 -5.65
N VAL A 103 3.70 -9.34 -5.75
CA VAL A 103 2.61 -9.29 -4.74
C VAL A 103 3.10 -9.69 -3.35
N ALA A 104 3.67 -10.88 -3.23
CA ALA A 104 4.18 -11.39 -1.96
C ALA A 104 5.30 -10.53 -1.35
N PRO A 105 6.38 -10.16 -2.08
CA PRO A 105 7.44 -9.34 -1.50
C PRO A 105 6.95 -7.94 -1.11
N THR A 106 6.06 -7.32 -1.91
CA THR A 106 5.50 -6.00 -1.60
C THR A 106 4.67 -6.03 -0.32
N MET A 107 3.83 -7.06 -0.13
CA MET A 107 3.06 -7.23 1.09
C MET A 107 3.96 -7.38 2.33
N LEU A 108 5.02 -8.17 2.24
CA LEU A 108 5.95 -8.39 3.35
C LEU A 108 6.72 -7.12 3.70
N VAL A 109 7.30 -6.44 2.71
CA VAL A 109 8.04 -5.20 2.96
C VAL A 109 7.12 -4.10 3.47
N GLY A 110 5.91 -3.99 2.93
CA GLY A 110 4.91 -3.01 3.36
C GLY A 110 4.44 -3.25 4.80
N THR A 111 4.17 -4.49 5.21
CA THR A 111 3.78 -4.78 6.60
C THR A 111 4.93 -4.57 7.57
N LEU A 112 6.16 -4.96 7.21
CA LEU A 112 7.35 -4.68 8.02
C LEU A 112 7.59 -3.18 8.19
N GLY A 113 7.49 -2.41 7.10
CA GLY A 113 7.55 -0.96 7.14
C GLY A 113 6.48 -0.34 8.04
N TYR A 114 5.26 -0.88 7.98
CA TYR A 114 4.15 -0.43 8.83
C TYR A 114 4.44 -0.67 10.32
N ILE A 115 4.98 -1.84 10.68
CA ILE A 115 5.36 -2.17 12.06
C ILE A 115 6.43 -1.17 12.54
N ILE A 116 7.52 -1.03 11.79
CA ILE A 116 8.64 -0.15 12.16
C ILE A 116 8.16 1.30 12.27
N GLY A 117 7.45 1.80 11.27
CA GLY A 117 6.94 3.17 11.22
C GLY A 117 5.98 3.47 12.37
N THR A 118 5.12 2.51 12.75
CA THR A 118 4.21 2.68 13.88
C THR A 118 4.96 2.85 15.19
N TYR A 119 5.93 1.98 15.48
CA TYR A 119 6.72 2.10 16.73
C TYR A 119 7.56 3.37 16.78
N VAL A 120 8.20 3.74 15.67
CA VAL A 120 8.97 4.99 15.56
C VAL A 120 8.05 6.20 15.73
N GLY A 121 6.86 6.18 15.13
CA GLY A 121 5.86 7.24 15.25
C GLY A 121 5.37 7.41 16.69
N ILE A 122 5.06 6.32 17.38
CA ILE A 122 4.68 6.35 18.81
C ILE A 122 5.82 6.91 19.65
N PHE A 123 7.06 6.47 19.42
CA PHE A 123 8.23 6.95 20.15
C PHE A 123 8.45 8.46 19.96
N ILE A 124 8.38 8.96 18.73
CA ILE A 124 8.50 10.40 18.45
C ILE A 124 7.32 11.16 19.09
N GLY A 125 6.11 10.61 19.02
CA GLY A 125 4.93 11.19 19.65
C GLY A 125 5.07 11.29 21.18
N GLN A 126 5.72 10.32 21.82
CA GLN A 126 6.04 10.37 23.25
C GLN A 126 7.18 11.33 23.58
N LEU A 127 8.12 11.57 22.66
CA LEU A 127 9.21 12.51 22.86
C LEU A 127 8.75 13.98 22.73
N LEU A 128 7.75 14.23 21.88
CA LEU A 128 7.23 15.57 21.59
C LEU A 128 6.15 16.04 22.58
N ASN A 129 5.61 15.14 23.42
CA ASN A 129 4.53 15.38 24.39
C ASN A 129 5.10 15.46 25.80
#